data_AF-A0A523QWW7-F1
#
_entry.id   AF-A0A523QWW7-F1
#
_cell.length_a   1.000
_cell.length_b   1.000
_cell.length_c   1.000
_cell.angle_alpha   90.00
_cell.angle_beta   90.00
_cell.angle_gamma   90.00
#
_symmetry.space_group_name_H-M   'P 1'
#
loop_
_entity.id
_entity.type
_entity.pdbx_description
1 polymer ?
#
loop_
_entity_poly.entity_id
_entity_poly.type
_entity_poly.pdbx_seq_one_letter_code
_entity_poly.pdbx_strand_id
1 'polypeptide(L)'
;MFPSATGVSISMSLGDTLYDNQVFTLDPSWDFTNIYIAVFIQRNTNKEVQQAAKWKIPVNIPAISYMGNYIDDSSGDNDGRADPGETVDMIVSLHNAAPPFQPATNVSGTISTSDPDITINTANVSFPDIPNDSTVNNSADPFNFSVSASASVHKSEFILDITAQPNNYSRTDTFELMIGRPDIIFIDNDGGDAYGNVESYFAATIESLGIIYDMASDSAIEMQFLDEYAVIVWFTGSLDNNTVTSANQTLLVNYLDGGGKLFITGQDIGHDIGGTAFYANYLHSIFVTDDVNYYGILGVSGDPIGGGLTLTITGGGGANNQSSPSAISKTSDADSVFAYPGAVGPCAVRYSG
;
A
#
# COMPACT_ATOMS: atom_id res chain seq x y z
N MET A 1 -42.02 -8.74 5.02
CA MET A 1 -42.83 -9.19 6.18
C MET A 1 -42.79 -10.69 6.22
N PHE A 2 -42.38 -11.26 7.35
CA PHE A 2 -42.36 -12.70 7.58
C PHE A 2 -43.62 -13.10 8.39
N PRO A 3 -44.23 -14.28 8.16
CA PRO A 3 -43.96 -15.20 7.04
C PRO A 3 -44.57 -14.70 5.72
N SER A 4 -45.52 -13.77 5.77
CA SER A 4 -46.15 -13.12 4.60
C SER A 4 -46.68 -11.72 4.97
N ALA A 5 -47.20 -10.99 3.98
CA ALA A 5 -47.86 -9.69 4.21
C ALA A 5 -49.14 -9.79 5.07
N THR A 6 -49.71 -11.00 5.22
CA THR A 6 -50.91 -11.22 6.04
C THR A 6 -50.60 -11.64 7.47
N GLY A 7 -49.34 -11.97 7.78
CA GLY A 7 -48.92 -12.45 9.09
C GLY A 7 -49.52 -13.82 9.46
N VAL A 8 -49.47 -14.13 10.76
CA VAL A 8 -50.06 -15.34 11.36
C VAL A 8 -51.31 -14.95 12.14
N SER A 9 -52.41 -15.66 11.92
CA SER A 9 -53.65 -15.41 12.68
C SER A 9 -53.57 -16.03 14.05
N ILE A 10 -53.81 -15.22 15.09
CA ILE A 10 -53.86 -15.65 16.48
C ILE A 10 -55.23 -15.31 17.09
N SER A 11 -55.69 -16.12 18.04
CA SER A 11 -56.93 -15.89 18.79
C SER A 11 -56.65 -16.08 20.28
N MET A 12 -57.03 -15.11 21.11
CA MET A 12 -56.76 -15.12 22.55
C MET A 12 -57.96 -14.59 23.34
N SER A 13 -58.16 -15.14 24.54
CA SER A 13 -59.13 -14.64 25.53
C SER A 13 -58.43 -13.76 26.57
N LEU A 14 -59.21 -13.04 27.37
CA LEU A 14 -58.67 -12.21 28.45
C LEU A 14 -57.95 -13.09 29.49
N GLY A 15 -56.66 -12.81 29.72
CA GLY A 15 -55.82 -13.55 30.66
C GLY A 15 -55.01 -14.69 30.03
N ASP A 16 -55.21 -14.99 28.75
CA ASP A 16 -54.45 -16.01 28.04
C ASP A 16 -53.02 -15.55 27.73
N THR A 17 -52.08 -16.50 27.72
CA THR A 17 -50.72 -16.31 27.18
C THR A 17 -50.57 -17.22 25.96
N LEU A 18 -50.10 -16.66 24.84
CA LEU A 18 -49.81 -17.39 23.61
C LEU A 18 -48.32 -17.38 23.33
N TYR A 19 -47.80 -18.50 22.83
CA TYR A 19 -46.44 -18.63 22.34
C TYR A 19 -46.50 -18.99 20.86
N ASP A 20 -45.83 -18.21 20.02
CA ASP A 20 -45.65 -18.48 18.59
C ASP A 20 -44.17 -18.46 18.27
N ASN A 21 -43.64 -19.57 17.75
CA ASN A 21 -42.24 -19.74 17.44
C ASN A 21 -42.06 -19.74 15.92
N GLN A 22 -41.27 -18.80 15.43
CA GLN A 22 -41.01 -18.62 14.00
C GLN A 22 -39.52 -18.81 13.72
N VAL A 23 -39.21 -19.58 12.67
CA VAL A 23 -37.85 -19.76 12.16
C VAL A 23 -37.76 -19.10 10.80
N PHE A 24 -36.77 -18.24 10.61
CA PHE A 24 -36.51 -17.59 9.34
C PHE A 24 -35.01 -17.58 9.07
N THR A 25 -34.64 -17.67 7.80
CA THR A 25 -33.26 -17.55 7.35
C THR A 25 -32.99 -16.09 7.05
N LEU A 26 -31.89 -15.55 7.58
CA LEU A 26 -31.43 -14.24 7.16
C LEU A 26 -30.82 -14.35 5.77
N ASP A 27 -31.12 -13.37 4.92
CA ASP A 27 -30.47 -13.28 3.61
C ASP A 27 -28.99 -12.91 3.81
N PRO A 28 -28.04 -13.71 3.28
CA PRO A 28 -26.60 -13.43 3.34
C PRO A 28 -26.19 -12.05 2.80
N SER A 29 -27.02 -11.42 1.97
CA SER A 29 -26.73 -10.09 1.39
C SER A 29 -27.08 -8.91 2.30
N TRP A 30 -27.74 -9.13 3.44
CA TRP A 30 -28.15 -8.05 4.33
C TRP A 30 -26.97 -7.54 5.18
N ASP A 31 -26.95 -6.24 5.49
CA ASP A 31 -26.02 -5.69 6.50
C ASP A 31 -26.43 -6.16 7.90
N PHE A 32 -25.80 -7.23 8.37
CA PHE A 32 -26.03 -7.85 9.67
C PHE A 32 -25.77 -6.95 10.87
N THR A 33 -24.99 -5.90 10.72
CA THR A 33 -24.58 -5.05 11.86
C THR A 33 -25.74 -4.18 12.40
N ASN A 34 -26.76 -3.95 11.56
CA ASN A 34 -27.89 -3.06 11.83
C ASN A 34 -29.26 -3.71 11.66
N ILE A 35 -29.36 -5.04 11.73
CA ILE A 35 -30.63 -5.74 11.57
C ILE A 35 -31.44 -5.73 12.86
N TYR A 36 -32.73 -5.41 12.71
CA TYR A 36 -33.71 -5.52 13.78
C TYR A 36 -34.91 -6.34 13.31
N ILE A 37 -35.44 -7.14 14.22
CA ILE A 37 -36.75 -7.77 14.07
C ILE A 37 -37.78 -6.81 14.68
N ALA A 38 -38.81 -6.47 13.90
CA ALA A 38 -39.98 -5.77 14.41
C ALA A 38 -41.19 -6.70 14.32
N VAL A 39 -41.88 -6.88 15.44
CA VAL A 39 -43.11 -7.68 15.55
C VAL A 39 -44.23 -6.75 15.97
N PHE A 40 -45.39 -6.87 15.32
CA PHE A 40 -46.59 -6.14 15.72
C PHE A 40 -47.80 -7.06 15.68
N ILE A 41 -48.70 -6.87 16.64
CA ILE A 41 -50.00 -7.53 16.72
C ILE A 41 -51.02 -6.50 16.28
N GLN A 42 -51.88 -6.87 15.34
CA GLN A 42 -52.93 -5.99 14.83
C GLN A 42 -54.28 -6.71 14.79
N ARG A 43 -55.37 -5.95 14.86
CA ARG A 43 -56.71 -6.50 14.64
C ARG A 43 -56.89 -6.90 13.18
N ASN A 44 -57.47 -8.07 12.95
CA ASN A 44 -57.70 -8.57 11.59
C ASN A 44 -58.68 -7.71 10.79
N THR A 45 -59.67 -7.09 11.45
CA THR A 45 -60.78 -6.36 10.83
C THR A 45 -60.40 -4.96 10.33
N ASN A 46 -59.66 -4.18 11.13
CA ASN A 46 -59.31 -2.79 10.82
C ASN A 46 -57.80 -2.53 10.72
N LYS A 47 -56.96 -3.57 10.90
CA LYS A 47 -55.48 -3.48 10.89
C LYS A 47 -54.91 -2.53 11.93
N GLU A 48 -55.67 -2.23 12.99
CA GLU A 48 -55.21 -1.41 14.10
C GLU A 48 -54.17 -2.17 14.92
N VAL A 49 -52.95 -1.63 14.99
CA VAL A 49 -51.85 -2.19 15.79
C VAL A 49 -52.21 -2.08 17.27
N GLN A 50 -52.31 -3.22 17.94
CA GLN A 50 -52.60 -3.32 19.37
C GLN A 50 -51.31 -3.28 20.21
N GLN A 51 -50.22 -3.83 19.66
CA GLN A 51 -48.91 -3.85 20.32
C GLN A 51 -47.82 -4.02 19.28
N ALA A 52 -46.63 -3.48 19.55
CA ALA A 52 -45.43 -3.73 18.78
C ALA A 52 -44.21 -3.87 19.68
N ALA A 53 -43.21 -4.59 19.20
CA ALA A 53 -41.91 -4.74 19.83
C ALA A 53 -40.82 -4.83 18.76
N LYS A 54 -39.60 -4.45 19.14
CA LYS A 54 -38.42 -4.45 18.27
C LYS A 54 -37.22 -4.98 19.03
N TRP A 55 -36.45 -5.88 18.41
CA TRP A 55 -35.22 -6.43 18.96
C TRP A 55 -34.08 -6.33 17.94
N LYS A 56 -32.87 -6.01 18.40
CA LYS A 56 -31.67 -6.12 17.57
C LYS A 56 -31.33 -7.60 17.41
N ILE A 57 -31.01 -8.04 16.20
CA ILE A 57 -30.49 -9.39 16.00
C ILE A 57 -29.05 -9.41 16.51
N PRO A 58 -28.66 -10.35 17.40
CA PRO A 58 -27.29 -10.42 17.88
C PRO A 58 -26.36 -10.84 16.74
N VAL A 59 -25.23 -10.14 16.64
CA VAL A 59 -24.14 -10.53 15.74
C VAL A 59 -23.32 -11.59 16.47
N ASN A 60 -23.51 -12.85 16.09
CA ASN A 60 -22.87 -14.00 16.73
C ASN A 60 -21.70 -14.54 15.91
N ILE A 61 -21.03 -13.69 15.15
CA ILE A 61 -19.84 -14.04 14.35
C ILE A 61 -18.72 -13.07 14.70
N PRO A 62 -17.45 -13.49 14.55
CA PRO A 62 -16.33 -12.55 14.53
C PRO A 62 -16.31 -11.77 13.20
N ALA A 63 -15.49 -10.73 13.14
CA ALA A 63 -15.18 -9.99 11.92
C ALA A 63 -13.67 -9.82 11.83
N ILE A 64 -13.02 -10.85 11.29
CA ILE A 64 -11.56 -10.95 11.21
C ILE A 64 -11.10 -10.35 9.89
N SER A 65 -10.04 -9.55 9.91
CA SER A 65 -9.34 -9.03 8.72
C SER A 65 -7.84 -9.29 8.82
N TYR A 66 -7.23 -9.62 7.69
CA TYR A 66 -5.79 -9.51 7.49
C TYR A 66 -5.27 -8.09 7.77
N MET A 67 -4.19 -7.97 8.53
CA MET A 67 -3.56 -6.68 8.85
C MET A 67 -2.19 -6.47 8.22
N GLY A 68 -1.51 -7.55 7.84
CA GLY A 68 -0.14 -7.50 7.36
C GLY A 68 0.60 -8.80 7.65
N ASN A 69 1.77 -8.91 7.03
CA ASN A 69 2.67 -10.03 7.19
C ASN A 69 4.09 -9.51 7.48
N TYR A 70 4.91 -10.38 8.04
CA TYR A 70 6.32 -10.21 8.25
C TYR A 70 7.02 -11.50 7.83
N ILE A 71 8.16 -11.39 7.16
CA ILE A 71 8.99 -12.52 6.78
C ILE A 71 10.16 -12.61 7.76
N ASP A 72 10.27 -13.76 8.41
CA ASP A 72 11.43 -14.17 9.19
C ASP A 72 12.27 -15.11 8.31
N ASP A 73 13.33 -14.55 7.76
CA ASP A 73 14.33 -15.19 6.93
C ASP A 73 15.65 -15.37 7.71
N SER A 74 15.59 -15.52 9.03
CA SER A 74 16.80 -15.71 9.86
C SER A 74 17.64 -16.96 9.50
N SER A 75 17.10 -17.85 8.66
CA SER A 75 17.80 -18.99 8.05
C SER A 75 18.48 -18.68 6.70
N GLY A 76 18.21 -17.50 6.13
CA GLY A 76 18.75 -16.90 4.91
C GLY A 76 19.76 -15.79 5.23
N ASP A 77 19.62 -14.63 4.60
CA ASP A 77 20.48 -13.46 4.80
C ASP A 77 19.99 -12.44 5.86
N ASN A 78 18.81 -12.67 6.43
CA ASN A 78 18.20 -11.91 7.53
C ASN A 78 17.93 -10.45 7.16
N ASP A 79 17.42 -10.22 5.95
CA ASP A 79 17.05 -8.93 5.40
C ASP A 79 15.52 -8.65 5.49
N GLY A 80 14.75 -9.63 5.96
CA GLY A 80 13.29 -9.57 6.10
C GLY A 80 12.52 -9.82 4.81
N ARG A 81 13.12 -10.46 3.81
CA ARG A 81 12.51 -10.81 2.52
C ARG A 81 12.53 -12.32 2.27
N ALA A 82 11.84 -12.71 1.21
CA ALA A 82 11.81 -14.08 0.73
C ALA A 82 12.62 -14.14 -0.57
N ASP A 83 13.92 -14.44 -0.46
CA ASP A 83 14.83 -14.36 -1.60
C ASP A 83 14.99 -15.70 -2.35
N PRO A 84 15.34 -15.66 -3.66
CA PRO A 84 15.57 -16.87 -4.44
C PRO A 84 16.56 -17.83 -3.77
N GLY A 85 16.07 -19.03 -3.45
CA GLY A 85 16.87 -20.10 -2.85
C GLY A 85 16.70 -20.22 -1.33
N GLU A 86 15.91 -19.35 -0.71
CA GLU A 86 15.71 -19.34 0.72
C GLU A 86 14.49 -20.14 1.16
N THR A 87 14.44 -20.43 2.46
CA THR A 87 13.26 -20.96 3.15
C THR A 87 12.97 -20.07 4.34
N VAL A 88 11.76 -19.52 4.36
CA VAL A 88 11.39 -18.44 5.27
C VAL A 88 10.11 -18.79 6.03
N ASP A 89 10.00 -18.19 7.22
CA ASP A 89 8.81 -18.22 8.04
C ASP A 89 7.99 -16.94 7.80
N MET A 90 6.70 -17.08 7.49
CA MET A 90 5.78 -15.97 7.32
C MET A 90 4.83 -15.86 8.51
N ILE A 91 4.92 -14.72 9.18
CA ILE A 91 4.11 -14.34 10.32
C ILE A 91 3.04 -13.37 9.84
N VAL A 92 1.79 -13.79 9.90
CA VAL A 92 0.61 -13.00 9.54
C VAL A 92 -0.04 -12.44 10.80
N SER A 93 -0.53 -11.21 10.71
CA SER A 93 -1.33 -10.56 11.76
C SER A 93 -2.80 -10.47 11.36
N LEU A 94 -3.69 -10.84 12.28
CA LEU A 94 -5.14 -10.79 12.11
C LEU A 94 -5.77 -9.88 13.16
N HIS A 95 -6.70 -9.03 12.74
CA HIS A 95 -7.48 -8.16 13.63
C HIS A 95 -8.94 -8.59 13.65
N ASN A 96 -9.54 -8.62 14.84
CA ASN A 96 -10.98 -8.79 14.98
C ASN A 96 -11.63 -7.46 15.35
N ALA A 97 -12.66 -7.08 14.59
CA ALA A 97 -13.31 -5.79 14.76
C ALA A 97 -13.96 -5.60 16.14
N ALA A 98 -14.18 -4.33 16.51
CA ALA A 98 -14.86 -3.95 17.73
C ALA A 98 -16.33 -4.43 17.78
N PRO A 99 -17.01 -4.39 18.94
CA PRO A 99 -18.43 -4.74 19.04
C PRO A 99 -19.29 -4.05 17.96
N PRO A 100 -20.31 -4.71 17.39
CA PRO A 100 -21.09 -5.81 17.99
C PRO A 100 -20.62 -7.23 17.67
N PHE A 101 -19.49 -7.42 16.99
CA PHE A 101 -18.94 -8.75 16.69
C PHE A 101 -18.52 -9.51 17.96
N GLN A 102 -18.36 -10.83 17.84
CA GLN A 102 -17.91 -11.69 18.93
C GLN A 102 -16.40 -11.92 18.91
N PRO A 103 -15.79 -12.28 20.05
CA PRO A 103 -14.43 -12.79 20.08
C PRO A 103 -14.30 -14.01 19.16
N ALA A 104 -13.20 -14.07 18.42
CA ALA A 104 -12.88 -15.22 17.59
C ALA A 104 -12.14 -16.27 18.42
N THR A 105 -12.58 -17.52 18.34
CA THR A 105 -11.89 -18.65 18.98
C THR A 105 -11.60 -19.76 17.99
N ASN A 106 -10.65 -20.65 18.32
CA ASN A 106 -10.21 -21.73 17.43
C ASN A 106 -9.84 -21.20 16.03
N VAL A 107 -9.05 -20.12 16.00
CA VAL A 107 -8.70 -19.44 14.77
C VAL A 107 -7.59 -20.21 14.06
N SER A 108 -7.78 -20.49 12.77
CA SER A 108 -6.78 -21.11 11.92
C SER A 108 -6.71 -20.41 10.57
N GLY A 109 -5.52 -20.42 9.97
CA GLY A 109 -5.27 -19.88 8.64
C GLY A 109 -4.67 -20.96 7.75
N THR A 110 -5.06 -20.95 6.48
CA THR A 110 -4.46 -21.76 5.43
C THR A 110 -3.98 -20.85 4.31
N ILE A 111 -2.71 -20.94 3.91
CA ILE A 111 -2.20 -20.22 2.75
C ILE A 111 -2.13 -21.10 1.52
N SER A 112 -2.32 -20.48 0.36
CA SER A 112 -2.03 -21.08 -0.95
C SER A 112 -1.54 -20.01 -1.93
N THR A 113 -0.80 -20.42 -2.95
CA THR A 113 -0.39 -19.57 -4.07
C THR A 113 -0.36 -20.39 -5.36
N SER A 114 -0.57 -19.73 -6.50
CA SER A 114 -0.37 -20.33 -7.82
C SER A 114 1.04 -20.10 -8.39
N ASP A 115 1.89 -19.41 -7.64
CA ASP A 115 3.26 -19.10 -8.02
C ASP A 115 4.10 -20.39 -8.13
N PRO A 116 4.65 -20.69 -9.33
CA PRO A 116 5.45 -21.90 -9.54
C PRO A 116 6.82 -21.87 -8.86
N ASP A 117 7.31 -20.70 -8.44
CA ASP A 117 8.59 -20.54 -7.77
C ASP A 117 8.48 -20.75 -6.25
N ILE A 118 7.28 -20.89 -5.71
CA ILE A 118 7.03 -21.07 -4.28
C ILE A 118 6.61 -22.50 -3.96
N THR A 119 7.29 -23.11 -2.99
CA THR A 119 6.89 -24.38 -2.38
C THR A 119 6.44 -24.14 -0.95
N ILE A 120 5.14 -24.29 -0.68
CA ILE A 120 4.59 -24.18 0.67
C ILE A 120 4.88 -25.47 1.45
N ASN A 121 5.66 -25.35 2.53
CA ASN A 121 6.05 -26.46 3.40
C ASN A 121 5.04 -26.63 4.56
N THR A 122 4.56 -25.51 5.11
CA THR A 122 3.53 -25.45 6.16
C THR A 122 2.42 -24.52 5.71
N ALA A 123 1.36 -25.09 5.14
CA ALA A 123 0.23 -24.32 4.62
C ALA A 123 -0.82 -23.96 5.69
N ASN A 124 -0.93 -24.74 6.77
CA ASN A 124 -1.99 -24.61 7.77
C ASN A 124 -1.38 -24.29 9.13
N VAL A 125 -1.87 -23.24 9.78
CA VAL A 125 -1.38 -22.79 11.09
C VAL A 125 -2.51 -22.40 12.02
N SER A 126 -2.21 -22.36 13.31
CA SER A 126 -3.10 -21.89 14.36
C SER A 126 -2.78 -20.46 14.78
N PHE A 127 -3.82 -19.70 15.14
CA PHE A 127 -3.70 -18.38 15.74
C PHE A 127 -4.23 -18.43 17.18
N PRO A 128 -3.75 -17.54 18.07
CA PRO A 128 -4.42 -17.30 19.35
C PRO A 128 -5.88 -16.87 19.15
N ASP A 129 -6.72 -17.09 20.16
CA ASP A 129 -8.07 -16.50 20.20
C ASP A 129 -7.95 -14.97 20.10
N ILE A 130 -8.84 -14.33 19.33
CA ILE A 130 -8.81 -12.89 19.07
C ILE A 130 -9.97 -12.22 19.81
N PRO A 131 -9.70 -11.49 20.92
CA PRO A 131 -10.72 -10.67 21.56
C PRO A 131 -11.30 -9.63 20.60
N ASN A 132 -12.39 -8.99 20.99
CA ASN A 132 -12.90 -7.86 20.22
C ASN A 132 -11.88 -6.72 20.21
N ASP A 133 -11.77 -6.04 19.07
CA ASP A 133 -10.90 -4.88 18.88
C ASP A 133 -9.43 -5.20 19.24
N SER A 134 -8.96 -6.38 18.83
CA SER A 134 -7.62 -6.87 19.16
C SER A 134 -6.95 -7.49 17.94
N THR A 135 -5.63 -7.47 17.97
CA THR A 135 -4.77 -8.03 16.91
C THR A 135 -3.88 -9.10 17.51
N VAL A 136 -3.77 -10.23 16.83
CA VAL A 136 -2.85 -11.33 17.16
C VAL A 136 -2.07 -11.73 15.91
N ASN A 137 -1.01 -12.51 16.09
CA ASN A 137 -0.26 -13.12 14.99
C ASN A 137 0.01 -14.61 15.26
N ASN A 138 0.50 -15.31 14.25
CA ASN A 138 0.91 -16.72 14.34
C ASN A 138 2.42 -16.90 14.56
N SER A 139 3.11 -15.97 15.23
CA SER A 139 4.57 -16.10 15.48
C SER A 139 4.98 -17.37 16.24
N ALA A 140 4.06 -17.99 16.98
CA ALA A 140 4.30 -19.26 17.65
C ALA A 140 4.13 -20.50 16.74
N ASP A 141 3.56 -20.32 15.55
CA ASP A 141 3.24 -21.34 14.55
C ASP A 141 3.24 -20.69 13.14
N PRO A 142 4.42 -20.26 12.64
CA PRO A 142 4.50 -19.51 11.39
C PRO A 142 4.13 -20.38 10.18
N PHE A 143 3.64 -19.74 9.12
CA PHE A 143 3.61 -20.40 7.82
C PHE A 143 5.05 -20.58 7.35
N ASN A 144 5.35 -21.65 6.60
CA ASN A 144 6.70 -21.87 6.09
C ASN A 144 6.64 -22.19 4.60
N PHE A 145 7.50 -21.54 3.81
CA PHE A 145 7.64 -21.82 2.39
C PHE A 145 9.09 -21.61 1.92
N SER A 146 9.42 -22.25 0.82
CA SER A 146 10.71 -22.12 0.14
C SER A 146 10.55 -21.45 -1.21
N VAL A 147 11.51 -20.59 -1.55
CA VAL A 147 11.59 -19.93 -2.86
C VAL A 147 12.60 -20.65 -3.73
N SER A 148 12.24 -20.92 -4.98
CA SER A 148 13.13 -21.49 -5.98
C SER A 148 14.39 -20.65 -6.16
N ALA A 149 15.57 -21.29 -6.17
CA ALA A 149 16.84 -20.60 -6.43
C ALA A 149 16.93 -19.99 -7.85
N SER A 150 16.03 -20.37 -8.76
CA SER A 150 15.94 -19.79 -10.10
C SER A 150 14.81 -18.76 -10.25
N ALA A 151 14.12 -18.41 -9.15
CA ALA A 151 13.06 -17.43 -9.18
C ALA A 151 13.61 -16.08 -9.65
N SER A 152 12.91 -15.44 -10.60
CA SER A 152 13.14 -14.03 -10.90
C SER A 152 12.43 -13.17 -9.86
N VAL A 153 12.86 -11.92 -9.68
CA VAL A 153 12.14 -10.97 -8.83
C VAL A 153 10.73 -10.78 -9.36
N HIS A 154 9.72 -10.96 -8.51
CA HIS A 154 8.32 -10.72 -8.87
C HIS A 154 7.42 -10.57 -7.65
N LYS A 155 6.19 -10.09 -7.87
CA LYS A 155 5.14 -10.12 -6.85
C LYS A 155 4.38 -11.44 -6.95
N SER A 156 4.26 -12.12 -5.82
CA SER A 156 3.50 -13.35 -5.68
C SER A 156 2.20 -13.09 -4.93
N GLU A 157 1.06 -13.53 -5.50
CA GLU A 157 -0.23 -13.45 -4.82
C GLU A 157 -0.42 -14.67 -3.92
N PHE A 158 -0.69 -14.43 -2.64
CA PHE A 158 -1.09 -15.43 -1.66
C PHE A 158 -2.57 -15.29 -1.34
N ILE A 159 -3.23 -16.44 -1.23
CA ILE A 159 -4.60 -16.58 -0.74
C ILE A 159 -4.51 -17.07 0.71
N LEU A 160 -5.19 -16.37 1.62
CA LEU A 160 -5.32 -16.73 3.03
C LEU A 160 -6.78 -17.09 3.35
N ASP A 161 -7.04 -18.37 3.57
CA ASP A 161 -8.31 -18.87 4.07
C ASP A 161 -8.30 -18.92 5.60
N ILE A 162 -9.13 -18.10 6.22
CA ILE A 162 -9.29 -17.98 7.68
C ILE A 162 -10.54 -18.72 8.09
N THR A 163 -10.44 -19.58 9.11
CA THR A 163 -11.60 -20.16 9.78
C THR A 163 -11.58 -19.92 11.29
N ALA A 164 -12.75 -19.74 11.88
CA ALA A 164 -12.90 -19.48 13.31
C ALA A 164 -14.28 -19.88 13.85
N GLN A 165 -14.40 -19.83 15.17
CA GLN A 165 -15.66 -19.84 15.90
C GLN A 165 -15.93 -18.44 16.49
N PRO A 166 -17.18 -18.11 16.86
CA PRO A 166 -18.42 -18.90 16.74
C PRO A 166 -19.00 -19.02 15.31
N ASN A 167 -19.93 -19.96 15.14
CA ASN A 167 -20.76 -20.17 13.95
C ASN A 167 -20.02 -20.53 12.66
N ASN A 168 -18.91 -21.28 12.78
CA ASN A 168 -18.12 -21.74 11.63
C ASN A 168 -17.77 -20.58 10.67
N TYR A 169 -17.27 -19.49 11.23
CA TYR A 169 -16.81 -18.35 10.45
C TYR A 169 -15.74 -18.78 9.46
N SER A 170 -15.86 -18.30 8.22
CA SER A 170 -14.86 -18.46 7.18
C SER A 170 -14.71 -17.18 6.39
N ARG A 171 -13.49 -16.81 6.05
CA ARG A 171 -13.16 -15.68 5.18
C ARG A 171 -11.95 -16.03 4.33
N THR A 172 -11.92 -15.55 3.10
CA THR A 172 -10.75 -15.60 2.23
C THR A 172 -10.27 -14.18 2.01
N ASP A 173 -8.99 -13.94 2.30
CA ASP A 173 -8.28 -12.71 1.97
C ASP A 173 -7.18 -13.02 0.95
N THR A 174 -6.71 -12.00 0.22
CA THR A 174 -5.53 -12.09 -0.64
C THR A 174 -4.54 -10.99 -0.28
N PHE A 175 -3.26 -11.26 -0.47
CA PHE A 175 -2.20 -10.28 -0.33
C PHE A 175 -1.05 -10.60 -1.30
N GLU A 176 -0.28 -9.58 -1.66
CA GLU A 176 0.93 -9.73 -2.47
C GLU A 176 2.16 -9.76 -1.57
N LEU A 177 3.12 -10.60 -1.92
CA LEU A 177 4.46 -10.63 -1.33
C LEU A 177 5.50 -10.41 -2.43
N MET A 178 6.48 -9.54 -2.19
CA MET A 178 7.63 -9.42 -3.09
C MET A 178 8.57 -10.61 -2.89
N ILE A 179 8.83 -11.36 -3.96
CA ILE A 179 9.83 -12.43 -4.01
C ILE A 179 11.12 -11.87 -4.58
N GLY A 180 12.19 -12.02 -3.82
CA GLY A 180 13.47 -11.39 -4.08
C GLY A 180 13.47 -9.87 -3.93
N ARG A 181 14.55 -9.27 -4.42
CA ARG A 181 14.77 -7.83 -4.33
C ARG A 181 14.79 -7.14 -5.70
N PRO A 182 13.95 -6.12 -5.93
CA PRO A 182 14.00 -5.34 -7.17
C PRO A 182 15.26 -4.48 -7.25
N ASP A 183 15.69 -4.22 -8.48
CA ASP A 183 16.85 -3.36 -8.76
C ASP A 183 16.60 -1.88 -8.46
N ILE A 184 15.33 -1.47 -8.31
CA ILE A 184 14.92 -0.07 -8.22
C ILE A 184 14.23 0.19 -6.89
N ILE A 185 14.64 1.26 -6.21
CA ILE A 185 13.94 1.79 -5.05
C ILE A 185 13.50 3.24 -5.26
N PHE A 186 12.27 3.53 -4.84
CA PHE A 186 11.69 4.86 -4.77
C PHE A 186 11.82 5.39 -3.35
N ILE A 187 12.52 6.50 -3.21
CA ILE A 187 12.66 7.22 -1.96
C ILE A 187 11.67 8.37 -1.93
N ASP A 188 10.72 8.26 -1.03
CA ASP A 188 9.76 9.29 -0.68
C ASP A 188 10.38 10.31 0.28
N ASN A 189 10.73 11.48 -0.25
CA ASN A 189 11.17 12.64 0.51
C ASN A 189 10.27 13.85 0.24
N ASP A 190 8.94 13.71 0.26
CA ASP A 190 8.05 14.85 -0.01
C ASP A 190 7.63 15.66 1.23
N GLY A 191 8.13 15.28 2.42
CA GLY A 191 7.79 15.92 3.70
C GLY A 191 6.44 15.50 4.28
N GLY A 192 5.86 14.41 3.79
CA GLY A 192 4.53 13.92 4.20
C GLY A 192 3.41 14.71 3.53
N ASP A 193 3.59 15.17 2.29
CA ASP A 193 2.62 15.96 1.54
C ASP A 193 1.42 15.10 1.10
N ALA A 194 0.48 14.91 2.03
CA ALA A 194 -0.77 14.20 1.81
C ALA A 194 -1.67 14.82 0.72
N TYR A 195 -1.37 16.03 0.21
CA TYR A 195 -2.15 16.67 -0.85
C TYR A 195 -1.70 16.26 -2.26
N GLY A 196 -0.50 15.68 -2.40
CA GLY A 196 0.10 15.36 -3.68
C GLY A 196 -0.13 13.93 -4.17
N ASN A 197 -0.16 12.93 -3.28
CA ASN A 197 0.02 11.50 -3.60
C ASN A 197 0.97 11.34 -4.82
N VAL A 198 2.12 12.02 -4.78
CA VAL A 198 3.08 12.08 -5.88
C VAL A 198 3.50 10.67 -6.29
N GLU A 199 3.57 9.79 -5.29
CA GLU A 199 3.82 8.35 -5.37
C GLU A 199 2.83 7.66 -6.31
N SER A 200 1.56 8.08 -6.36
CA SER A 200 0.56 7.47 -7.26
C SER A 200 0.84 7.72 -8.74
N TYR A 201 1.44 8.86 -9.09
CA TYR A 201 1.83 9.17 -10.47
C TYR A 201 3.05 8.38 -10.92
N PHE A 202 4.00 8.16 -9.99
CA PHE A 202 5.12 7.24 -10.21
C PHE A 202 4.60 5.80 -10.31
N ALA A 203 3.91 5.31 -9.29
CA ALA A 203 3.41 3.95 -9.18
C ALA A 203 2.60 3.52 -10.41
N ALA A 204 1.57 4.29 -10.80
CA ALA A 204 0.73 3.93 -11.93
C ALA A 204 1.52 3.80 -13.24
N THR A 205 2.51 4.67 -13.46
CA THR A 205 3.36 4.61 -14.66
C THR A 205 4.30 3.41 -14.62
N ILE A 206 4.96 3.18 -13.49
CA ILE A 206 5.95 2.10 -13.32
C ILE A 206 5.26 0.74 -13.41
N GLU A 207 4.11 0.58 -12.76
CA GLU A 207 3.26 -0.61 -12.84
C GLU A 207 2.82 -0.86 -14.28
N SER A 208 2.45 0.19 -15.04
CA SER A 208 2.07 0.03 -16.46
C SER A 208 3.23 -0.45 -17.36
N LEU A 209 4.47 -0.22 -16.93
CA LEU A 209 5.69 -0.69 -17.61
C LEU A 209 6.09 -2.10 -17.16
N GLY A 210 5.42 -2.67 -16.15
CA GLY A 210 5.79 -3.95 -15.56
C GLY A 210 7.13 -3.92 -14.82
N ILE A 211 7.57 -2.73 -14.41
CA ILE A 211 8.80 -2.55 -13.65
C ILE A 211 8.50 -2.81 -12.17
N ILE A 212 9.36 -3.58 -11.52
CA ILE A 212 9.24 -3.95 -10.11
C ILE A 212 10.18 -3.07 -9.30
N TYR A 213 9.70 -2.58 -8.17
CA TYR A 213 10.41 -1.63 -7.34
C TYR A 213 10.02 -1.79 -5.87
N ASP A 214 10.89 -1.30 -5.00
CA ASP A 214 10.57 -1.03 -3.60
C ASP A 214 10.31 0.45 -3.37
N MET A 215 9.62 0.77 -2.28
CA MET A 215 9.39 2.15 -1.86
C MET A 215 9.72 2.29 -0.38
N ALA A 216 10.43 3.36 -0.03
CA ALA A 216 10.77 3.69 1.35
C ALA A 216 10.69 5.21 1.56
N SER A 217 10.35 5.64 2.78
CA SER A 217 10.53 7.04 3.17
C SER A 217 12.01 7.36 3.37
N ASP A 218 12.41 8.60 3.11
CA ASP A 218 13.74 9.12 3.40
C ASP A 218 14.19 8.87 4.85
N SER A 219 13.24 8.92 5.79
CA SER A 219 13.45 8.65 7.21
C SER A 219 13.77 7.18 7.54
N ALA A 220 13.46 6.26 6.63
CA ALA A 220 13.72 4.83 6.77
C ALA A 220 15.04 4.38 6.13
N ILE A 221 15.79 5.29 5.50
CA ILE A 221 17.04 4.95 4.82
C ILE A 221 18.20 4.86 5.81
N GLU A 222 18.83 3.69 5.88
CA GLU A 222 20.15 3.50 6.49
C GLU A 222 21.18 3.07 5.43
N MET A 223 22.47 3.30 5.69
CA MET A 223 23.55 3.13 4.70
C MET A 223 23.63 1.72 4.08
N GLN A 224 23.28 0.67 4.84
CA GLN A 224 23.35 -0.72 4.36
C GLN A 224 22.22 -1.07 3.39
N PHE A 225 21.16 -0.26 3.35
CA PHE A 225 19.96 -0.55 2.54
C PHE A 225 20.09 -0.08 1.08
N LEU A 226 20.89 0.97 0.81
CA LEU A 226 20.98 1.54 -0.53
C LEU A 226 21.86 0.74 -1.50
N ASP A 227 22.89 0.06 -0.99
CA ASP A 227 23.82 -0.72 -1.81
C ASP A 227 23.18 -1.99 -2.40
N GLU A 228 21.99 -2.35 -1.92
CA GLU A 228 21.21 -3.50 -2.39
C GLU A 228 20.39 -3.17 -3.65
N TYR A 229 20.32 -1.90 -4.05
CA TYR A 229 19.59 -1.44 -5.23
C TYR A 229 20.54 -0.92 -6.31
N ALA A 230 20.24 -1.20 -7.57
CA ALA A 230 21.01 -0.68 -8.70
C ALA A 230 20.64 0.78 -9.05
N VAL A 231 19.39 1.18 -8.77
CA VAL A 231 18.85 2.50 -9.08
C VAL A 231 18.05 3.04 -7.90
N ILE A 232 18.37 4.27 -7.49
CA ILE A 232 17.57 5.07 -6.57
C ILE A 232 16.80 6.11 -7.38
N VAL A 233 15.50 6.17 -7.17
CA VAL A 233 14.64 7.27 -7.59
C VAL A 233 14.30 8.12 -6.37
N TRP A 234 14.87 9.31 -6.29
CA TRP A 234 14.67 10.25 -5.20
C TRP A 234 13.68 11.34 -5.62
N PHE A 235 12.51 11.39 -4.99
CA PHE A 235 11.52 12.44 -5.28
C PHE A 235 11.28 13.31 -4.06
N THR A 236 11.32 14.63 -4.26
CA THR A 236 11.14 15.61 -3.17
C THR A 236 9.78 16.28 -3.15
N GLY A 237 8.90 15.90 -4.09
CA GLY A 237 7.57 16.47 -4.23
C GLY A 237 7.60 18.00 -4.33
N SER A 238 6.90 18.65 -3.39
CA SER A 238 6.73 20.09 -3.26
C SER A 238 7.69 20.74 -2.26
N LEU A 239 8.64 19.99 -1.68
CA LEU A 239 9.62 20.53 -0.73
C LEU A 239 10.46 21.65 -1.35
N ASP A 240 10.60 22.74 -0.59
CA ASP A 240 11.46 23.90 -0.90
C ASP A 240 12.71 23.98 0.01
N ASN A 241 12.81 23.09 0.99
CA ASN A 241 13.91 22.97 1.92
C ASN A 241 14.07 21.52 2.37
N ASN A 242 15.26 21.14 2.83
CA ASN A 242 15.59 19.76 3.21
C ASN A 242 15.31 18.73 2.09
N THR A 243 15.40 19.19 0.83
CA THR A 243 15.17 18.38 -0.37
C THR A 243 16.17 17.23 -0.47
N VAL A 244 17.40 17.46 -0.04
CA VAL A 244 18.40 16.43 0.27
C VAL A 244 19.24 16.91 1.46
N THR A 245 18.97 16.38 2.66
CA THR A 245 19.71 16.76 3.87
C THR A 245 21.21 16.45 3.74
N SER A 246 22.08 17.12 4.51
CA SER A 246 23.53 16.86 4.47
C SER A 246 23.89 15.40 4.80
N ALA A 247 23.09 14.74 5.63
CA ALA A 247 23.25 13.31 5.92
C ALA A 247 22.92 12.47 4.68
N ASN A 248 21.80 12.74 4.02
CA ASN A 248 21.39 12.05 2.81
C ASN A 248 22.34 12.32 1.63
N GLN A 249 22.90 13.52 1.51
CA GLN A 249 23.96 13.82 0.54
C GLN A 249 25.18 12.91 0.77
N THR A 250 25.59 12.70 2.03
CA THR A 250 26.72 11.80 2.34
C THR A 250 26.42 10.35 1.96
N LEU A 251 25.19 9.88 2.19
CA LEU A 251 24.75 8.53 1.78
C LEU A 251 24.77 8.37 0.26
N LEU A 252 24.18 9.33 -0.45
CA LEU A 252 24.10 9.31 -1.92
C LEU A 252 25.49 9.43 -2.57
N VAL A 253 26.42 10.18 -1.97
CA VAL A 253 27.82 10.23 -2.40
C VAL A 253 28.44 8.83 -2.38
N ASN A 254 28.34 8.11 -1.25
CA ASN A 254 28.92 6.77 -1.13
C ASN A 254 28.29 5.79 -2.12
N TYR A 255 26.97 5.84 -2.26
CA TYR A 255 26.22 5.00 -3.20
C TYR A 255 26.64 5.25 -4.66
N LEU A 256 26.78 6.51 -5.07
CA LEU A 256 27.21 6.88 -6.42
C LEU A 256 28.68 6.53 -6.68
N ASP A 257 29.56 6.71 -5.68
CA ASP A 257 30.96 6.28 -5.75
C ASP A 257 31.08 4.73 -5.87
N GLY A 258 30.10 4.00 -5.33
CA GLY A 258 29.95 2.55 -5.46
C GLY A 258 29.46 2.08 -6.85
N GLY A 259 29.10 3.01 -7.75
CA GLY A 259 28.60 2.71 -9.09
C GLY A 259 27.08 2.63 -9.20
N GLY A 260 26.36 2.96 -8.12
CA GLY A 260 24.92 3.11 -8.10
C GLY A 260 24.42 4.19 -9.07
N LYS A 261 23.13 4.17 -9.41
CA LYS A 261 22.50 5.16 -10.30
C LYS A 261 21.43 5.94 -9.56
N LEU A 262 21.36 7.25 -9.80
CA LEU A 262 20.39 8.14 -9.18
C LEU A 262 19.58 8.85 -10.26
N PHE A 263 18.25 8.82 -10.09
CA PHE A 263 17.33 9.77 -10.71
C PHE A 263 16.73 10.61 -9.60
N ILE A 264 16.95 11.93 -9.64
CA ILE A 264 16.43 12.87 -8.63
C ILE A 264 15.50 13.90 -9.26
N THR A 265 14.36 14.14 -8.64
CA THR A 265 13.35 15.06 -9.17
C THR A 265 12.53 15.72 -8.06
N GLY A 266 12.05 16.92 -8.35
CA GLY A 266 11.23 17.70 -7.42
C GLY A 266 11.35 19.19 -7.71
N GLN A 267 10.55 19.97 -7.00
CA GLN A 267 10.68 21.41 -6.98
C GLN A 267 11.89 21.83 -6.13
N ASP A 268 12.47 23.01 -6.42
CA ASP A 268 13.39 23.74 -5.55
C ASP A 268 14.66 23.02 -5.05
N ILE A 269 14.98 21.82 -5.55
CA ILE A 269 16.25 21.13 -5.25
C ILE A 269 17.44 22.05 -5.56
N GLY A 270 17.39 22.77 -6.69
CA GLY A 270 18.41 23.75 -7.06
C GLY A 270 18.47 24.94 -6.11
N HIS A 271 17.32 25.46 -5.68
CA HIS A 271 17.23 26.57 -4.73
C HIS A 271 17.83 26.19 -3.37
N ASP A 272 17.48 25.00 -2.86
CA ASP A 272 17.87 24.52 -1.54
C ASP A 272 19.35 24.10 -1.48
N ILE A 273 19.77 23.18 -2.36
CA ILE A 273 21.11 22.56 -2.27
C ILE A 273 22.07 22.98 -3.39
N GLY A 274 21.70 23.94 -4.24
CA GLY A 274 22.50 24.36 -5.41
C GLY A 274 23.90 24.88 -5.09
N GLY A 275 24.14 25.34 -3.85
CA GLY A 275 25.45 25.78 -3.37
C GLY A 275 26.36 24.65 -2.83
N THR A 276 25.89 23.40 -2.81
CA THR A 276 26.62 22.28 -2.21
C THR A 276 27.59 21.61 -3.19
N ALA A 277 28.61 20.94 -2.66
CA ALA A 277 29.51 20.12 -3.47
C ALA A 277 28.79 18.91 -4.08
N PHE A 278 27.79 18.35 -3.41
CA PHE A 278 26.98 17.26 -3.93
C PHE A 278 26.27 17.66 -5.23
N TYR A 279 25.63 18.83 -5.24
CA TYR A 279 24.92 19.34 -6.42
C TYR A 279 25.84 19.51 -7.64
N ALA A 280 27.03 20.07 -7.44
CA ALA A 280 27.99 20.29 -8.51
C ALA A 280 28.71 19.00 -8.96
N ASN A 281 29.14 18.16 -8.01
CA ASN A 281 30.05 17.05 -8.30
C ASN A 281 29.34 15.72 -8.55
N TYR A 282 28.12 15.52 -8.03
CA TYR A 282 27.38 14.27 -8.13
C TYR A 282 26.08 14.41 -8.94
N LEU A 283 25.39 15.56 -8.84
CA LEU A 283 24.27 15.86 -9.74
C LEU A 283 24.74 16.53 -11.05
N HIS A 284 26.03 16.83 -11.18
CA HIS A 284 26.64 17.46 -12.35
C HIS A 284 25.88 18.70 -12.84
N SER A 285 25.34 19.46 -11.87
CA SER A 285 24.41 20.55 -12.09
C SER A 285 24.92 21.85 -11.45
N ILE A 286 24.55 22.98 -12.04
CA ILE A 286 24.85 24.32 -11.56
C ILE A 286 23.54 25.05 -11.42
N PHE A 287 23.22 25.52 -10.22
CA PHE A 287 22.02 26.32 -10.00
C PHE A 287 22.18 27.69 -10.67
N VAL A 288 21.17 28.12 -11.44
CA VAL A 288 21.23 29.37 -12.21
C VAL A 288 20.29 30.40 -11.64
N THR A 289 19.00 30.09 -11.58
CA THR A 289 17.97 31.04 -11.15
C THR A 289 16.78 30.26 -10.65
N ASP A 290 16.25 30.69 -9.51
CA ASP A 290 15.00 30.16 -8.99
C ASP A 290 13.80 30.80 -9.67
N ASP A 291 12.68 30.07 -9.70
CA ASP A 291 11.37 30.47 -10.21
C ASP A 291 11.43 31.25 -11.52
N VAL A 292 11.61 30.51 -12.62
CA VAL A 292 11.57 31.09 -13.96
C VAL A 292 10.14 31.31 -14.48
N ASN A 293 9.12 30.94 -13.69
CA ASN A 293 7.70 31.03 -14.03
C ASN A 293 7.38 30.50 -15.45
N TYR A 294 7.99 29.35 -15.79
CA TYR A 294 7.81 28.65 -17.05
C TYR A 294 7.51 27.18 -16.77
N TYR A 295 6.42 26.69 -17.35
CA TYR A 295 5.94 25.32 -17.11
C TYR A 295 5.93 24.44 -18.36
N GLY A 296 6.33 24.97 -19.51
CA GLY A 296 6.58 24.19 -20.72
C GLY A 296 8.07 23.93 -20.89
N ILE A 297 8.45 22.68 -21.08
CA ILE A 297 9.85 22.28 -21.31
C ILE A 297 9.99 21.51 -22.62
N LEU A 298 11.11 21.72 -23.29
CA LEU A 298 11.43 21.12 -24.58
C LEU A 298 12.62 20.17 -24.41
N GLY A 299 12.50 19.00 -25.00
CA GLY A 299 13.59 18.06 -25.11
C GLY A 299 14.74 18.60 -25.97
N VAL A 300 15.97 18.42 -25.49
CA VAL A 300 17.16 18.79 -26.25
C VAL A 300 17.32 17.86 -27.45
N SER A 301 17.44 18.43 -28.65
CA SER A 301 17.54 17.64 -29.88
C SER A 301 18.75 16.71 -29.86
N GLY A 302 18.52 15.41 -30.14
CA GLY A 302 19.55 14.39 -30.16
C GLY A 302 19.86 13.77 -28.79
N ASP A 303 19.28 14.28 -27.70
CA ASP A 303 19.35 13.63 -26.40
C ASP A 303 18.50 12.34 -26.39
N PRO A 304 19.01 11.21 -25.86
CA PRO A 304 18.30 9.93 -25.89
C PRO A 304 17.06 9.88 -24.99
N ILE A 305 16.95 10.77 -24.00
CA ILE A 305 15.82 10.80 -23.06
C ILE A 305 14.84 11.89 -23.50
N GLY A 306 15.33 13.11 -23.72
CA GLY A 306 14.49 14.27 -24.02
C GLY A 306 14.12 14.42 -25.49
N GLY A 307 14.96 13.94 -26.41
CA GLY A 307 14.89 14.30 -27.84
C GLY A 307 13.51 14.11 -28.47
N GLY A 308 12.92 15.23 -28.94
CA GLY A 308 11.61 15.22 -29.60
C GLY A 308 10.40 15.30 -28.66
N LEU A 309 10.62 15.31 -27.35
CA LEU A 309 9.56 15.48 -26.36
C LEU A 309 9.23 16.96 -26.13
N THR A 310 7.96 17.22 -25.82
CA THR A 310 7.46 18.51 -25.34
C THR A 310 6.55 18.21 -24.16
N LEU A 311 6.92 18.71 -22.98
CA LEU A 311 6.23 18.40 -21.74
C LEU A 311 5.71 19.68 -21.09
N THR A 312 4.62 19.54 -20.34
CA THR A 312 4.14 20.58 -19.42
C THR A 312 4.30 20.04 -18.00
N ILE A 313 5.06 20.74 -17.16
CA ILE A 313 5.41 20.33 -15.78
C ILE A 313 4.40 20.86 -14.74
N THR A 314 3.20 21.23 -15.18
CA THR A 314 2.06 21.64 -14.35
C THR A 314 0.78 21.07 -14.95
N GLY A 315 -0.31 21.05 -14.17
CA GLY A 315 -1.60 20.50 -14.58
C GLY A 315 -1.74 18.99 -14.35
N GLY A 316 -2.88 18.44 -14.76
CA GLY A 316 -3.31 17.08 -14.41
C GLY A 316 -2.57 15.92 -15.07
N GLY A 317 -1.53 16.17 -15.87
CA GLY A 317 -0.62 15.14 -16.35
C GLY A 317 0.41 14.69 -15.30
N GLY A 318 0.48 15.40 -14.17
CA GLY A 318 1.26 15.06 -12.98
C GLY A 318 0.60 15.63 -11.72
N ALA A 319 1.34 15.71 -10.62
CA ALA A 319 0.81 16.15 -9.32
C ALA A 319 0.33 17.61 -9.25
N ASN A 320 0.51 18.41 -10.32
CA ASN A 320 0.10 19.81 -10.40
C ASN A 320 0.58 20.68 -9.20
N ASN A 321 1.74 20.35 -8.66
CA ASN A 321 2.32 20.98 -7.46
C ASN A 321 3.62 21.73 -7.75
N GLN A 322 3.98 21.90 -9.03
CA GLN A 322 5.11 22.73 -9.44
C GLN A 322 4.72 24.21 -9.40
N SER A 323 5.11 24.91 -8.35
CA SER A 323 4.98 26.36 -8.17
C SER A 323 6.25 27.14 -8.53
N SER A 324 7.43 26.58 -8.25
CA SER A 324 8.72 27.28 -8.31
C SER A 324 9.73 26.56 -9.23
N PRO A 325 9.53 26.60 -10.55
CA PRO A 325 10.42 25.91 -11.47
C PRO A 325 11.79 26.61 -11.52
N SER A 326 12.83 25.96 -11.02
CA SER A 326 14.21 26.44 -11.10
C SER A 326 14.84 26.21 -12.49
N ALA A 327 15.66 27.15 -12.96
CA ALA A 327 16.60 26.94 -14.06
C ALA A 327 17.97 26.50 -13.54
N ILE A 328 18.54 25.53 -14.24
CA ILE A 328 19.83 24.92 -13.92
C ILE A 328 20.72 24.95 -15.17
N SER A 329 22.01 24.72 -14.99
CA SER A 329 22.95 24.43 -16.06
C SER A 329 23.65 23.11 -15.75
N LYS A 330 24.27 22.53 -16.77
CA LYS A 330 25.14 21.36 -16.63
C LYS A 330 26.58 21.78 -16.35
N THR A 331 27.34 20.90 -15.70
CA THR A 331 28.81 20.93 -15.74
C THR A 331 29.32 20.52 -17.13
N SER A 332 30.63 20.66 -17.39
CA SER A 332 31.21 20.42 -18.72
C SER A 332 31.14 18.96 -19.19
N ASP A 333 31.03 18.03 -18.26
CA ASP A 333 31.02 16.58 -18.42
C ASP A 333 29.62 15.95 -18.47
N ALA A 334 28.57 16.74 -18.20
CA ALA A 334 27.18 16.30 -18.29
C ALA A 334 26.48 16.84 -19.55
N ASP A 335 25.27 16.37 -19.82
CA ASP A 335 24.42 16.77 -20.95
C ASP A 335 23.09 17.36 -20.45
N SER A 336 22.53 18.33 -21.17
CA SER A 336 21.18 18.83 -20.89
C SER A 336 20.14 17.92 -21.57
N VAL A 337 19.09 17.56 -20.83
CA VAL A 337 18.02 16.68 -21.31
C VAL A 337 16.80 17.50 -21.75
N PHE A 338 16.38 18.44 -20.88
CA PHE A 338 15.27 19.35 -21.13
C PHE A 338 15.72 20.79 -20.87
N ALA A 339 15.09 21.73 -21.58
CA ALA A 339 15.28 23.15 -21.39
C ALA A 339 13.96 23.90 -21.45
N TYR A 340 13.88 25.02 -20.73
CA TYR A 340 12.82 25.98 -20.94
C TYR A 340 13.01 26.67 -22.30
N PRO A 341 11.93 26.98 -23.04
CA PRO A 341 12.00 27.73 -24.28
C PRO A 341 12.73 29.07 -24.13
N GLY A 342 13.39 29.51 -25.20
CA GLY A 342 14.07 30.82 -25.23
C GLY A 342 15.45 30.79 -24.56
N ALA A 343 15.79 31.86 -23.84
CA ALA A 343 17.12 32.07 -23.26
C ALA A 343 17.20 31.71 -21.76
N VAL A 344 16.18 31.05 -21.21
CA VAL A 344 16.09 30.72 -19.77
C VAL A 344 17.09 29.63 -19.39
N GLY A 345 17.24 28.60 -20.23
CA GLY A 345 18.26 27.57 -20.09
C GLY A 345 17.73 26.19 -19.68
N PRO A 346 18.64 25.25 -19.36
CA PRO A 346 18.29 23.88 -18.99
C PRO A 346 17.43 23.77 -17.73
N CYS A 347 16.64 22.69 -17.66
CA CYS A 347 15.83 22.33 -16.49
C CYS A 347 15.99 20.85 -16.11
N ALA A 348 16.76 20.08 -16.89
CA ALA A 348 17.15 18.72 -16.56
C ALA A 348 18.53 18.42 -17.14
N VAL A 349 19.31 17.66 -16.39
CA VAL A 349 20.69 17.26 -16.72
C VAL A 349 20.80 15.74 -16.58
N ARG A 350 21.61 15.12 -17.43
CA ARG A 350 22.05 13.73 -17.25
C ARG A 350 23.57 13.67 -17.27
N TYR A 351 24.11 12.73 -16.52
CA TYR A 351 25.51 12.39 -16.52
C TYR A 351 25.69 10.89 -16.74
N SER A 352 26.78 10.51 -17.40
CA SER A 352 27.19 9.13 -17.60
C SER A 352 28.72 9.11 -17.60
N GLY A 353 29.32 8.56 -16.55
CA GLY A 353 30.77 8.45 -16.43
C GLY A 353 31.20 7.42 -15.41
#